data_AF-A0A431IFP1-F1
#
_entry.id   AF-A0A431IFP1-F1
#
_cell.length_a   1.000
_cell.length_b   1.000
_cell.length_c   1.000
_cell.angle_alpha   90.00
_cell.angle_beta   90.00
_cell.angle_gamma   90.00
#
_symmetry.space_group_name_H-M   'P 1'
#
loop_
_entity.id
_entity.type
_entity.pdbx_description
1 polymer ?
#
loop_
_entity_poly.entity_id
_entity_poly.type
_entity_poly.pdbx_seq_one_letter_code
_entity_poly.pdbx_strand_id
1 'polypeptide(L)'
;MATLDESVVQVVVYTVNGRSLGLVVDQIIDIIEENLDLTGDPSREGVLGTTVLQGRVTEVFDVDGFLERMFAALFPARPTARLSSTVY
;
A
#
# COMPACT_ATOMS: atom_id res chain seq x y z
N MET A 1 21.44 -2.29 -35.19
CA MET A 1 21.08 -3.38 -34.27
C MET A 1 20.64 -2.70 -32.99
N ALA A 2 19.33 -2.54 -32.77
CA ALA A 2 18.82 -1.87 -31.58
C ALA A 2 19.01 -2.82 -30.40
N THR A 3 19.79 -2.40 -29.41
CA THR A 3 19.84 -3.05 -28.10
C THR A 3 18.42 -3.00 -27.54
N LEU A 4 17.85 -4.16 -27.24
CA LEU A 4 16.68 -4.21 -26.37
C LEU A 4 17.17 -3.71 -25.02
N ASP A 5 16.93 -2.44 -24.71
CA ASP A 5 17.04 -1.98 -23.34
C ASP A 5 15.97 -2.77 -22.57
N GLU A 6 16.38 -3.85 -21.89
CA GLU A 6 15.56 -4.53 -20.90
C GLU A 6 15.33 -3.53 -19.77
N SER A 7 14.30 -2.70 -19.91
CA SER A 7 13.92 -1.72 -18.90
C SER A 7 13.53 -2.47 -17.62
N VAL A 8 14.43 -2.49 -16.63
CA VAL A 8 14.18 -3.09 -15.32
C VAL A 8 13.04 -2.32 -14.66
N VAL A 9 11.96 -3.02 -14.30
CA VAL A 9 10.82 -2.47 -13.56
C VAL A 9 10.94 -2.83 -12.08
N GLN A 10 10.62 -1.88 -11.20
CA GLN A 10 10.56 -2.12 -9.76
C GLN A 10 9.15 -2.53 -9.37
N VAL A 11 9.03 -3.58 -8.55
CA VAL A 11 7.75 -4.15 -8.15
C VAL A 11 7.72 -4.41 -6.65
N VAL A 12 6.70 -3.88 -5.97
CA VAL A 12 6.38 -4.23 -4.58
C VAL A 12 5.40 -5.41 -4.61
N VAL A 13 5.77 -6.54 -4.02
CA VAL A 13 4.93 -7.73 -3.99
C VAL A 13 4.13 -7.77 -2.69
N TYR A 14 2.81 -7.71 -2.81
CA TYR A 14 1.87 -7.85 -1.70
C TYR A 14 1.22 -9.23 -1.74
N THR A 15 1.35 -9.99 -0.66
CA THR A 15 0.79 -11.34 -0.55
C THR A 15 -0.26 -11.43 0.54
N VAL A 16 -1.48 -11.80 0.18
CA VAL A 16 -2.59 -11.99 1.11
C VAL A 16 -3.41 -13.21 0.71
N ASN A 17 -3.85 -14.00 1.70
CA ASN A 17 -4.68 -15.20 1.49
C ASN A 17 -4.09 -16.19 0.45
N GLY A 18 -2.76 -16.33 0.41
CA GLY A 18 -2.08 -17.22 -0.53
C GLY A 18 -2.01 -16.71 -1.98
N ARG A 19 -2.41 -15.46 -2.23
CA ARG A 19 -2.30 -14.80 -3.54
C ARG A 19 -1.36 -13.62 -3.46
N SER A 20 -0.61 -13.40 -4.54
CA SER A 20 0.35 -12.29 -4.64
C SER A 20 -0.09 -11.30 -5.72
N LEU A 21 0.06 -10.01 -5.45
CA LEU A 21 -0.05 -8.92 -6.43
C LEU A 21 1.30 -8.20 -6.51
N GLY A 22 1.74 -7.87 -7.72
CA GLY A 22 2.85 -6.95 -7.94
C GLY A 22 2.36 -5.53 -8.22
N LEU A 23 2.78 -4.56 -7.40
CA LEU A 23 2.59 -3.14 -7.63
C LEU A 23 3.83 -2.61 -8.36
N VAL A 24 3.69 -2.24 -9.63
CA VAL A 24 4.78 -1.62 -10.39
C VAL A 24 4.96 -0.19 -9.89
N VAL A 25 6.17 0.14 -9.48
CA VAL A 25 6.54 1.48 -8.99
C VAL A 25 7.68 2.03 -9.84
N ASP A 26 7.76 3.36 -9.90
CA ASP A 26 8.89 4.04 -10.51
C ASP A 26 10.19 3.73 -9.73
N GLN A 27 10.14 3.88 -8.40
CA GLN A 27 11.29 3.70 -7.53
C GLN A 27 10.90 3.42 -6.07
N ILE A 28 11.68 2.56 -5.41
CA ILE A 28 11.67 2.40 -3.96
C ILE A 28 12.74 3.34 -3.38
N ILE A 29 12.29 4.43 -2.75
CA ILE A 29 13.18 5.47 -2.23
C ILE A 29 13.88 5.02 -0.94
N ASP A 30 13.13 4.39 -0.04
CA ASP A 30 13.60 4.01 1.29
C ASP A 30 12.72 2.90 1.91
N ILE A 31 13.23 2.22 2.94
CA ILE A 31 12.50 1.28 3.79
C ILE A 31 12.80 1.64 5.25
N ILE A 32 11.80 2.12 5.96
CA ILE A 32 11.92 2.57 7.35
C ILE A 32 10.93 1.86 8.26
N GLU A 33 11.24 1.79 9.55
CA GLU A 33 10.35 1.31 10.60
C GLU A 33 9.89 2.50 11.44
N GLU A 34 8.63 2.92 11.26
CA GLU A 34 8.00 3.99 12.02
C GLU A 34 6.53 3.64 12.34
N ASN A 35 5.98 4.24 13.39
CA ASN A 35 4.55 4.13 13.68
C ASN A 35 3.77 4.96 12.67
N LEU A 36 2.77 4.34 12.04
CA LEU A 36 1.96 5.01 11.04
C LEU A 36 0.87 5.88 11.71
N ASP A 37 1.24 7.11 12.05
CA ASP A 37 0.30 8.10 12.58
C ASP A 37 -0.27 8.95 11.44
N LEU A 38 -1.48 8.59 10.99
CA LEU A 38 -2.22 9.37 9.99
C LEU A 38 -2.64 10.71 10.60
N THR A 39 -2.17 11.81 10.02
CA THR A 39 -2.36 13.17 10.56
C THR A 39 -3.35 13.99 9.75
N GLY A 40 -3.47 13.73 8.44
CA GLY A 40 -4.33 14.49 7.54
C GLY A 40 -5.35 13.63 6.81
N ASP A 41 -6.44 14.27 6.38
CA ASP A 41 -7.51 13.64 5.62
C ASP A 41 -7.02 13.09 4.27
N PRO A 42 -7.71 12.06 3.72
CA PRO A 42 -7.49 11.60 2.35
C PRO A 42 -7.60 12.74 1.35
N SER A 43 -6.55 12.94 0.56
CA SER A 43 -6.52 13.92 -0.53
C SER A 43 -7.29 13.45 -1.78
N ARG A 44 -7.42 12.14 -1.96
CA ARG A 44 -8.02 11.49 -3.13
C ARG A 44 -8.44 10.06 -2.82
N GLU A 45 -9.25 9.48 -3.70
CA GLU A 45 -9.60 8.06 -3.63
C GLU A 45 -8.35 7.17 -3.68
N GLY A 46 -8.33 6.12 -2.86
CA GLY A 46 -7.20 5.19 -2.75
C GLY A 46 -6.08 5.64 -1.80
N VAL A 47 -6.26 6.75 -1.08
CA VAL A 47 -5.35 7.21 -0.04
C VAL A 47 -6.04 7.10 1.32
N LEU A 48 -5.37 6.51 2.31
CA LEU A 48 -5.86 6.42 3.70
C LEU A 48 -5.75 7.75 4.44
N GLY A 49 -4.77 8.56 4.06
CA GLY A 49 -4.47 9.85 4.66
C GLY A 49 -3.05 10.27 4.36
N THR A 50 -2.54 11.21 5.14
CA THR A 50 -1.15 11.66 5.07
C THR A 50 -0.44 11.49 6.40
N THR A 51 0.87 11.34 6.36
CA THR A 51 1.75 11.30 7.52
C THR A 51 3.06 12.04 7.22
N VAL A 52 3.87 12.32 8.22
CA VAL A 52 5.18 12.96 8.04
C VAL A 52 6.27 11.92 8.23
N LEU A 53 6.89 11.47 7.14
CA LEU A 53 8.02 10.54 7.16
C LEU A 53 9.30 11.31 6.83
N GLN A 54 10.32 11.22 7.69
CA GLN A 54 11.60 11.91 7.49
C GLN A 54 11.46 13.42 7.17
N GLY A 55 10.49 14.10 7.80
CA GLY A 55 10.20 15.51 7.58
C GLY A 55 9.47 15.84 6.27
N ARG A 56 8.94 14.83 5.56
CA ARG A 56 8.17 14.98 4.33
C ARG A 56 6.73 14.52 4.53
N VAL A 57 5.78 15.35 4.11
CA VAL A 57 4.37 14.94 4.03
C VAL A 57 4.24 13.87 2.95
N THR A 58 3.77 12.69 3.33
CA THR A 58 3.68 11.50 2.51
C THR A 58 2.26 10.95 2.54
N GLU A 59 1.70 10.63 1.38
CA GLU A 59 0.42 9.96 1.27
C GLU A 59 0.56 8.46 1.59
N VAL A 60 -0.40 7.93 2.32
CA VAL A 60 -0.47 6.50 2.63
C VAL A 60 -1.47 5.85 1.70
N PHE A 61 -1.00 4.92 0.86
CA PHE A 61 -1.83 4.22 -0.10
C PHE A 61 -2.71 3.13 0.56
N ASP A 62 -4.01 3.12 0.26
CA ASP A 62 -4.98 2.12 0.73
C ASP A 62 -4.93 0.86 -0.14
N VAL A 63 -3.94 -0.02 0.12
CA VAL A 63 -3.77 -1.26 -0.66
C VAL A 63 -4.97 -2.18 -0.48
N ASP A 64 -5.47 -2.36 0.74
CA ASP A 64 -6.55 -3.31 1.02
C ASP A 64 -7.86 -2.86 0.35
N GLY A 65 -8.26 -1.59 0.52
CA GLY A 65 -9.46 -1.08 -0.14
C GLY A 65 -9.31 -1.05 -1.66
N PHE A 66 -8.12 -0.76 -2.19
CA PHE A 66 -7.85 -0.85 -3.62
C PHE A 66 -8.07 -2.29 -4.16
N LEU A 67 -7.55 -3.29 -3.46
CA LEU A 67 -7.71 -4.70 -3.84
C LEU A 67 -9.15 -5.17 -3.76
N GLU A 68 -9.88 -4.79 -2.72
CA GLU A 68 -11.29 -5.11 -2.57
C GLU A 68 -12.13 -4.51 -3.70
N ARG A 69 -11.88 -3.25 -4.09
CA ARG A 69 -12.63 -2.59 -5.17
C ARG A 69 -12.32 -3.15 -6.56
N MET A 70 -11.05 -3.41 -6.86
CA MET A 70 -10.60 -3.77 -8.21
C MET A 70 -10.54 -5.27 -8.46
N PHE A 71 -10.37 -6.07 -7.41
CA PHE A 71 -10.04 -7.48 -7.50
C PHE A 71 -10.78 -8.34 -6.47
N ALA A 72 -11.98 -7.94 -6.00
CA ALA A 72 -12.78 -8.66 -5.01
C ALA A 72 -12.84 -10.19 -5.22
N ALA A 73 -13.00 -10.64 -6.47
CA ALA A 73 -13.08 -12.07 -6.80
C ALA A 73 -11.75 -12.82 -6.59
N LEU A 74 -10.62 -12.13 -6.73
CA LEU A 74 -9.29 -12.67 -6.48
C LEU A 74 -8.91 -12.52 -5.01
N PHE A 75 -9.28 -11.41 -4.36
CA PHE A 75 -8.95 -11.10 -2.99
C PHE A 75 -10.23 -10.89 -2.18
N PRO A 76 -10.82 -11.97 -1.63
CA PRO A 76 -11.98 -11.84 -0.76
C PRO A 76 -11.59 -11.06 0.50
N ALA A 77 -12.48 -10.17 0.93
CA ALA A 77 -12.29 -9.32 2.10
C ALA A 77 -11.87 -10.15 3.32
N ARG A 78 -10.92 -9.62 4.08
CA ARG A 78 -10.52 -10.25 5.35
C ARG A 78 -11.72 -10.09 6.30
N PRO A 79 -12.20 -11.16 6.96
CA PRO A 79 -13.16 -10.98 8.04
C PRO A 79 -12.52 -10.05 9.07
N THR A 80 -13.09 -8.87 9.27
CA THR A 80 -12.60 -7.89 10.24
C THR A 80 -12.60 -8.54 11.61
N ALA A 81 -11.42 -8.86 12.13
CA ALA A 81 -11.26 -9.20 13.54
C ALA A 81 -11.66 -7.94 14.32
N ARG A 82 -12.72 -8.03 15.13
CA ARG A 82 -13.06 -6.96 16.07
C ARG A 82 -11.85 -6.75 16.96
N LEU A 83 -11.11 -5.66 16.74
CA LEU A 83 -10.18 -5.16 17.74
C LEU A 83 -11.05 -4.71 18.91
N SER A 84 -11.10 -5.52 19.97
CA SER A 84 -11.70 -5.09 21.23
C SER A 84 -10.85 -3.97 21.78
N SER A 85 -11.31 -2.73 21.61
CA SER A 85 -10.79 -1.59 22.36
C SER A 85 -11.14 -1.78 23.83
N THR A 86 -10.30 -2.52 24.57
CA THR A 86 -10.27 -2.43 26.02
C THR A 86 -9.20 -1.42 26.38
N VAL A 87 -9.65 -0.19 26.59
CA VAL A 87 -8.88 0.86 27.25
C VAL A 87 -8.73 0.45 28.72
N TYR A 88 -7.49 0.42 29.22
CA TYR A 88 -7.15 0.38 30.65
C TYR A 88 -6.18 1.50 30.94
#